data_AF-A0A478EBB9-F1
#
_entry.id   AF-A0A478EBB9-F1
#
_cell.length_a   1.000
_cell.length_b   1.000
_cell.length_c   1.000
_cell.angle_alpha   90.00
_cell.angle_beta   90.00
_cell.angle_gamma   90.00
#
_symmetry.space_group_name_H-M   'P 1'
#
loop_
_entity.id
_entity.type
_entity.pdbx_description
1 polymer ?
#
loop_
_entity_poly.entity_id
_entity_poly.type
_entity_poly.pdbx_seq_one_letter_code
_entity_poly.pdbx_strand_id
1 'polypeptide(L)'
;MHGDGPEGVGNNLNNVTRFLAPVLITATWDENLNRELGEDLAQEHRSKGRNVIFAPTIKIVRNPLWGRAGESISKDPFLTTRMTVGVEIWDDKSKDWKFIPGLYTVSIGKSSRDILLTETILLA
;
A
#
# COMPACT_ATOMS: atom_id res chain seq x y z
N MET A 1 -10.85 -11.71 6.22
CA MET A 1 -10.80 -11.92 4.74
C MET A 1 -9.98 -10.81 4.11
N HIS A 2 -9.37 -11.02 2.94
CA HIS A 2 -8.67 -9.98 2.18
C HIS A 2 -9.62 -9.26 1.21
N GLY A 3 -9.22 -8.08 0.74
CA GLY A 3 -9.88 -7.33 -0.33
C GLY A 3 -8.87 -6.84 -1.38
N ASP A 4 -9.29 -6.82 -2.65
CA ASP A 4 -8.50 -6.21 -3.72
C ASP A 4 -8.52 -4.68 -3.60
N GLY A 5 -7.36 -4.07 -3.81
CA GLY A 5 -7.17 -2.64 -4.07
C GLY A 5 -6.49 -2.45 -5.43
N PRO A 6 -5.77 -1.34 -5.69
CA PRO A 6 -5.43 -0.24 -4.77
C PRO A 6 -6.36 0.98 -4.81
N GLU A 7 -7.36 0.98 -5.69
CA GLU A 7 -8.16 2.14 -6.09
C GLU A 7 -9.63 2.01 -5.60
N GLY A 8 -9.82 1.37 -4.45
CA GLY A 8 -11.14 1.08 -3.85
C GLY A 8 -11.33 -0.37 -3.46
N VAL A 9 -12.42 -0.64 -2.75
CA VAL A 9 -12.77 -2.01 -2.33
C VAL A 9 -13.23 -2.84 -3.53
N GLY A 10 -12.51 -3.92 -3.82
CA GLY A 10 -12.84 -4.87 -4.88
C GLY A 10 -13.78 -6.01 -4.48
N ASN A 11 -13.64 -7.15 -5.17
CA ASN A 11 -14.35 -8.42 -4.92
C ASN A 11 -15.89 -8.36 -5.08
N ASN A 12 -16.37 -7.61 -6.08
CA ASN A 12 -17.79 -7.51 -6.47
C ASN A 12 -18.70 -7.02 -5.33
N LEU A 13 -18.18 -6.15 -4.46
CA LEU A 13 -18.92 -5.49 -3.40
C LEU A 13 -19.61 -4.22 -3.92
N ASN A 14 -20.84 -3.99 -3.46
CA ASN A 14 -21.64 -2.82 -3.84
C ASN A 14 -21.43 -1.66 -2.84
N ASN A 15 -21.80 -0.44 -3.26
CA ASN A 15 -21.70 0.79 -2.47
C ASN A 15 -20.27 0.99 -1.94
N VAL A 16 -19.33 1.10 -2.87
CA VAL A 16 -17.89 1.29 -2.61
C VAL A 16 -17.42 2.56 -3.31
N THR A 17 -16.39 3.18 -2.75
CA THR A 17 -15.78 4.39 -3.26
C THR A 17 -14.71 4.02 -4.30
N ARG A 18 -14.68 4.78 -5.39
CA ARG A 18 -13.60 4.69 -6.38
C ARG A 18 -12.58 5.79 -6.08
N PHE A 19 -11.46 5.40 -5.49
CA PHE A 19 -10.39 6.33 -5.16
C PHE A 19 -9.52 6.65 -6.38
N LEU A 20 -8.66 7.66 -6.23
CA LEU A 20 -7.66 8.00 -7.24
C LEU A 20 -6.75 6.80 -7.53
N ALA A 21 -6.38 6.63 -8.80
CA ALA A 21 -5.38 5.66 -9.17
C ALA A 21 -4.02 6.01 -8.50
N PRO A 22 -3.25 5.04 -8.00
CA PRO A 22 -1.95 5.26 -7.36
C PRO A 22 -0.99 6.17 -8.12
N VAL A 23 -0.95 6.10 -9.45
CA VAL A 23 -0.09 6.98 -10.26
C VAL A 23 -0.47 8.46 -10.15
N LEU A 24 -1.76 8.76 -9.95
CA LEU A 24 -2.28 10.12 -9.85
C LEU A 24 -1.98 10.73 -8.49
N ILE A 25 -2.22 9.99 -7.41
CA ILE A 25 -1.84 10.46 -6.06
C ILE A 25 -0.32 10.61 -5.95
N THR A 26 0.46 9.71 -6.56
CA THR A 26 1.92 9.83 -6.62
C THR A 26 2.37 11.11 -7.33
N ALA A 27 1.65 11.53 -8.37
CA ALA A 27 1.97 12.74 -9.13
C ALA A 27 1.83 14.03 -8.30
N THR A 28 1.19 13.98 -7.13
CA THR A 28 1.10 15.13 -6.20
C THR A 28 2.38 15.35 -5.40
N TRP A 29 3.20 14.30 -5.20
CA TRP A 29 4.34 14.29 -4.28
C TRP A 29 3.97 14.64 -2.83
N ASP A 30 2.70 14.51 -2.47
CA ASP A 30 2.20 14.80 -1.13
C ASP A 30 2.00 13.50 -0.34
N GLU A 31 2.97 13.21 0.53
CA GLU A 31 2.96 12.01 1.40
C GLU A 31 1.79 12.03 2.38
N ASN A 32 1.38 13.21 2.86
CA ASN A 32 0.28 13.33 3.81
C ASN A 32 -1.04 13.03 3.12
N LEU A 33 -1.27 13.59 1.93
CA LEU A 33 -2.46 13.31 1.14
C LEU A 33 -2.55 11.82 0.77
N ASN A 34 -1.43 11.19 0.44
CA ASN A 34 -1.40 9.75 0.16
C ASN A 34 -1.69 8.89 1.39
N ARG A 35 -1.22 9.31 2.57
CA ARG A 35 -1.55 8.67 3.86
C ARG A 35 -3.05 8.79 4.15
N GLU A 36 -3.63 9.98 4.03
CA GLU A 36 -5.07 10.20 4.21
C GLU A 36 -5.92 9.33 3.27
N LEU A 37 -5.55 9.26 1.98
CA LEU A 37 -6.20 8.37 1.01
C LEU A 37 -6.10 6.89 1.44
N GLY A 38 -4.96 6.47 1.99
CA GLY A 38 -4.74 5.14 2.52
C GLY A 38 -5.61 4.82 3.74
N GLU A 39 -5.77 5.78 4.65
CA GLU A 39 -6.66 5.66 5.82
C GLU A 39 -8.11 5.48 5.38
N ASP A 40 -8.59 6.29 4.44
CA ASP A 40 -9.95 6.20 3.89
C ASP A 40 -10.20 4.87 3.19
N LEU A 41 -9.24 4.44 2.35
CA LEU A 41 -9.29 3.15 1.66
C LEU A 41 -9.39 2.01 2.68
N ALA A 42 -8.61 2.07 3.75
CA ALA A 42 -8.55 1.02 4.76
C ALA A 42 -9.77 1.01 5.69
N GLN A 43 -10.33 2.17 6.00
CA GLN A 43 -11.61 2.30 6.70
C GLN A 43 -12.75 1.68 5.88
N GLU A 44 -12.82 1.95 4.57
CA GLU A 44 -13.86 1.36 3.71
C GLU A 44 -13.73 -0.17 3.67
N HIS A 45 -12.52 -0.69 3.46
CA HIS A 45 -12.24 -2.12 3.52
C HIS A 45 -12.68 -2.76 4.84
N ARG A 46 -12.34 -2.13 5.96
CA ARG A 46 -12.73 -2.58 7.29
C ARG A 46 -14.25 -2.61 7.46
N SER A 47 -14.95 -1.58 6.99
CA SER A 47 -16.43 -1.53 7.05
C SER A 47 -17.09 -2.67 6.27
N LYS A 48 -16.41 -3.19 5.25
CA LYS A 48 -16.83 -4.34 4.43
C LYS A 48 -16.30 -5.68 4.96
N GLY A 49 -15.73 -5.71 6.17
CA GLY A 49 -15.23 -6.92 6.82
C GLY A 49 -13.91 -7.45 6.25
N ARG A 50 -13.10 -6.59 5.61
CA ARG A 50 -11.78 -6.93 5.09
C ARG A 50 -10.70 -6.48 6.08
N ASN A 51 -9.75 -7.36 6.36
CA ASN A 51 -8.69 -7.14 7.34
C ASN A 51 -7.30 -7.01 6.69
N VAL A 52 -7.22 -7.29 5.39
CA VAL A 52 -6.00 -7.22 4.58
C VAL A 52 -6.38 -6.64 3.23
N ILE A 53 -5.57 -5.71 2.72
CA ILE A 53 -5.77 -5.06 1.43
C ILE A 53 -4.60 -5.45 0.54
N PHE A 54 -4.87 -5.86 -0.70
CA PHE A 54 -3.82 -6.08 -1.69
C PHE A 54 -3.44 -4.78 -2.37
N ALA A 55 -2.80 -3.90 -1.63
CA ALA A 55 -2.34 -2.58 -2.06
C ALA A 55 -1.14 -2.10 -1.22
N PRO A 56 -0.35 -1.14 -1.72
CA PRO A 56 -0.34 -0.64 -3.10
C PRO A 56 0.45 -1.54 -4.07
N THR A 57 0.34 -1.30 -5.38
CA THR A 57 1.23 -1.94 -6.37
C THR A 57 2.53 -1.14 -6.47
N ILE A 58 3.60 -1.64 -5.88
CA ILE A 58 4.89 -0.93 -5.75
C ILE A 58 5.94 -1.33 -6.80
N LYS A 59 5.48 -1.93 -7.91
CA LYS A 59 6.38 -2.34 -9.00
C LYS A 59 6.92 -1.11 -9.71
N ILE A 60 8.24 -1.11 -9.95
CA ILE A 60 8.89 -0.06 -10.73
C ILE A 60 8.36 -0.10 -12.17
N VAL A 61 7.76 1.01 -12.61
CA VAL A 61 7.24 1.16 -13.97
C VAL A 61 8.40 1.33 -14.95
N ARG A 62 9.00 0.21 -15.35
CA ARG A 62 10.15 0.18 -16.27
C ARG A 62 9.75 0.46 -17.71
N ASN A 63 8.58 -0.02 -18.13
CA ASN A 63 8.05 0.14 -19.48
C ASN A 63 6.69 0.86 -19.39
N PRO A 64 6.50 2.00 -20.07
CA PRO A 64 5.23 2.71 -20.05
C PRO A 64 4.06 1.91 -20.64
N LEU A 65 4.33 0.89 -21.48
CA LEU A 65 3.32 0.01 -22.07
C LEU A 65 2.89 -1.13 -21.13
N TRP A 66 3.45 -1.20 -19.92
CA TRP A 66 3.05 -2.23 -18.96
C TRP A 66 1.62 -1.97 -18.47
N GLY A 67 0.70 -2.89 -18.73
CA GLY A 67 -0.75 -2.67 -18.53
C GLY A 67 -1.21 -2.39 -17.09
N ARG A 68 -0.34 -2.59 -16.08
CA ARG A 68 -0.60 -2.27 -14.67
C ARG A 68 0.12 -0.98 -14.22
N ALA A 69 0.63 -0.18 -15.16
CA ALA A 69 1.29 1.08 -14.85
C ALA A 69 0.35 2.08 -14.15
N GLY A 70 -0.94 2.08 -14.49
CA GLY A 70 -1.93 3.00 -13.89
C GLY A 70 -2.17 2.78 -12.39
N GLU A 71 -2.06 1.53 -11.93
CA GLU A 71 -2.21 1.18 -10.52
C GLU A 71 -0.87 1.14 -9.75
N SER A 72 0.23 1.48 -10.42
CA SER A 72 1.56 1.51 -9.82
C SER A 72 1.97 2.93 -9.42
N ILE A 73 2.94 3.03 -8.51
CA ILE A 73 3.39 4.31 -7.94
C ILE A 73 4.22 5.11 -8.94
N SER A 74 5.44 4.65 -9.27
CA SER A 74 6.37 5.40 -10.12
C SER A 74 7.38 4.52 -10.86
N LYS A 75 8.09 5.12 -11.82
CA LYS A 75 9.32 4.57 -12.38
C LYS A 75 10.54 4.82 -11.50
N ASP A 76 10.44 5.78 -10.57
CA ASP A 76 11.53 6.21 -9.72
C ASP A 76 11.47 5.51 -8.35
N PRO A 77 12.52 4.76 -7.96
CA PRO A 77 12.53 4.04 -6.68
C PRO A 77 12.46 4.96 -5.46
N PHE A 78 13.04 6.16 -5.53
CA PHE A 78 13.04 7.11 -4.42
C PHE A 78 11.62 7.62 -4.17
N LEU A 79 10.93 8.12 -5.19
CA LEU A 79 9.54 8.53 -5.11
C LEU A 79 8.62 7.37 -4.71
N THR A 80 8.87 6.17 -5.25
CA THR A 80 8.11 4.97 -4.86
C THR A 80 8.21 4.71 -3.36
N THR A 81 9.41 4.85 -2.80
CA THR A 81 9.66 4.67 -1.37
C THR A 81 8.95 5.77 -0.57
N ARG A 82 9.16 7.04 -0.91
CA ARG A 82 8.54 8.17 -0.20
C ARG A 82 7.01 8.07 -0.16
N MET A 83 6.38 7.66 -1.26
CA MET A 83 4.92 7.55 -1.38
C MET A 83 4.34 6.22 -0.85
N THR A 84 5.16 5.31 -0.29
CA THR A 84 4.69 3.99 0.19
C THR A 84 5.08 3.73 1.65
N VAL A 85 6.04 4.46 2.21
CA VAL A 85 6.52 4.24 3.58
C VAL A 85 5.47 4.74 4.58
N GLY A 86 4.65 3.81 5.07
CA GLY A 86 3.58 4.06 6.02
C GLY A 86 2.80 2.78 6.31
N VAL A 87 3.48 1.74 6.80
CA VAL A 87 2.80 0.50 7.20
C VAL A 87 2.22 0.71 8.59
N GLU A 88 0.97 1.15 8.64
CA GLU A 88 0.22 1.37 9.87
C GLU A 88 -0.86 0.30 10.04
N ILE A 89 -1.22 0.03 11.29
CA ILE A 89 -2.32 -0.88 11.63
C ILE A 89 -3.39 -0.12 12.40
N TRP A 90 -4.64 -0.55 12.23
CA TRP A 90 -5.73 -0.05 13.06
C TRP A 90 -5.61 -0.58 14.49
N ASP A 91 -5.54 0.33 15.47
CA ASP A 91 -5.58 -0.01 16.90
C ASP A 91 -7.01 0.13 17.45
N ASP A 92 -7.62 -1.01 17.78
CA ASP A 92 -8.98 -1.06 18.31
C ASP A 92 -9.18 -0.34 19.64
N LYS A 93 -8.11 -0.15 20.42
CA LYS A 93 -8.19 0.56 21.72
C LYS A 93 -8.23 2.06 21.54
N SER A 94 -7.33 2.61 20.74
CA SER A 94 -7.26 4.05 20.49
C SER A 94 -8.21 4.54 19.40
N LYS A 95 -8.74 3.63 18.56
CA LYS A 95 -9.56 3.96 17.39
C LYS A 95 -8.80 4.82 16.39
N ASP A 96 -7.52 4.51 16.19
CA ASP A 96 -6.61 5.28 15.35
C ASP A 96 -5.63 4.37 14.59
N TRP A 97 -5.05 4.88 13.51
CA TRP A 97 -3.98 4.23 12.76
C TRP A 97 -2.65 4.43 13.48
N LYS A 98 -1.89 3.34 13.61
CA LYS A 98 -0.61 3.36 14.32
C LYS A 98 0.48 2.64 13.57
N PHE A 99 1.59 3.34 13.42
CA PHE A 99 2.88 2.71 13.17
C PHE A 99 3.33 1.93 14.41
N ILE A 100 3.85 0.72 14.18
CA ILE A 100 4.41 -0.12 15.24
C ILE A 100 5.93 -0.09 15.10
N PRO A 101 6.66 0.63 15.97
CA PRO A 101 8.11 0.58 15.95
C PRO A 101 8.59 -0.80 16.43
N GLY A 102 9.75 -1.24 15.93
CA GLY A 102 10.31 -2.51 16.33
C GLY A 102 11.34 -3.07 15.36
N LEU A 103 11.80 -4.28 15.66
CA LEU A 103 12.67 -5.05 14.80
C LEU A 103 11.85 -5.84 13.79
N TYR A 104 12.08 -5.58 12.51
CA TYR A 104 11.42 -6.26 11.40
C TYR A 104 12.43 -7.06 10.61
N THR A 105 12.13 -8.35 10.40
CA THR A 105 12.86 -9.17 9.43
C THR A 105 12.37 -8.83 8.03
N VAL A 106 13.26 -8.27 7.21
CA VAL A 106 13.01 -7.97 5.80
C VAL A 106 13.74 -9.01 4.96
N SER A 107 13.00 -9.64 4.05
CA SER A 107 13.53 -10.60 3.10
C SER A 107 13.42 -10.05 1.67
N ILE A 108 14.52 -10.08 0.92
CA ILE A 108 14.60 -9.62 -0.46
C ILE A 108 14.93 -10.81 -1.36
N GLY A 109 14.13 -11.01 -2.40
CA GLY A 109 14.24 -12.14 -3.31
C GLY A 109 13.47 -11.95 -4.60
N LYS A 110 13.67 -12.85 -5.56
CA LYS A 110 12.90 -12.85 -6.82
C LYS A 110 11.47 -13.37 -6.60
N SER A 111 11.28 -14.23 -5.59
CA SER A 111 9.98 -14.75 -5.18
C SER A 111 10.02 -15.17 -3.71
N SER A 112 8.86 -15.48 -3.11
CA SER A 112 8.81 -16.05 -1.75
C SER A 112 9.48 -17.42 -1.61
N ARG A 113 9.86 -18.07 -2.72
CA ARG A 113 10.60 -19.34 -2.75
C ARG A 113 12.10 -19.15 -3.08
N ASP A 114 12.52 -17.94 -3.44
CA ASP A 114 13.88 -17.60 -3.87
C ASP A 114 14.30 -16.28 -3.19
N ILE A 115 14.75 -16.41 -1.94
CA ILE A 115 15.17 -15.31 -1.07
C ILE A 115 16.69 -15.22 -1.10
N LEU A 116 17.20 -14.04 -1.47
CA LEU A 116 18.64 -13.78 -1.65
C LEU A 116 19.25 -13.07 -0.44
N LEU A 117 18.47 -12.25 0.27
CA LEU A 117 18.88 -11.51 1.45
C LEU A 117 17.79 -11.59 2.50
N THR A 118 18.17 -11.77 3.76
CA THR A 118 17.29 -11.59 4.91
C THR A 118 18.06 -10.83 5.97
N GLU A 119 17.50 -9.71 6.41
CA GLU A 119 18.13 -8.80 7.35
C GLU A 119 17.09 -8.33 8.37
N THR A 120 17.53 -7.94 9.56
CA THR A 120 16.65 -7.33 10.56
C THR A 120 16.92 -5.85 10.61
N ILE A 121 15.89 -5.05 10.36
CA ILE A 121 15.96 -3.59 10.45
C ILE A 121 15.19 -3.10 11.66
N LEU A 122 15.71 -2.08 12.32
CA LEU A 122 14.98 -1.35 13.35
C LEU A 122 14.16 -0.26 12.66
N LEU A 123 12.85 -0.35 12.81
CA LEU A 123 11.92 0.71 12.49
C LEU A 123 11.63 1.49 13.77
N ALA A 124 12.03 2.75 13.82
CA ALA A 124 11.87 3.64 14.96
C ALA A 124 10.83 4.72 14.67
#